data_AF-A0A7X8W426-F1
#
_entry.id   AF-A0A7X8W426-F1
#
_cell.length_a   1.000
_cell.length_b   1.000
_cell.length_c   1.000
_cell.angle_alpha   90.00
_cell.angle_beta   90.00
_cell.angle_gamma   90.00
#
_symmetry.space_group_name_H-M   'P 1'
#
loop_
_entity.id
_entity.type
_entity.pdbx_description
1 polymer ?
#
loop_
_entity_poly.entity_id
_entity_poly.type
_entity_poly.pdbx_seq_one_letter_code
_entity_poly.pdbx_strand_id
1 'polypeptide(L)'
;RVLLNYGIELKNIVFDTMVAAWLIDSNAGLYNMDDLANKYLKYETVKFEDVVKKGELFSSLDKASQTRYAAEDSDITLRLFYAFAPRLKALNMESLYNNMENPLLYVLSKMEANGIILDTVRLKELGLVIKAECDSLS
;
A
#
# COMPACT_ATOMS: atom_id res chain seq x y z
N ARG A 1 -0.96 10.00 -3.52
CA ARG A 1 -2.37 10.43 -3.48
C ARG A 1 -2.69 11.52 -2.46
N VAL A 2 -2.53 11.32 -1.14
CA VAL A 2 -2.93 12.33 -0.11
C VAL A 2 -2.35 13.73 -0.38
N LEU A 3 -1.07 13.82 -0.69
CA LEU A 3 -0.40 15.09 -1.02
C LEU A 3 -0.95 15.77 -2.29
N LEU A 4 -1.40 14.99 -3.28
CA LEU A 4 -1.99 15.53 -4.52
C LEU A 4 -3.30 16.28 -4.25
N ASN A 5 -4.07 15.86 -3.23
CA ASN A 5 -5.29 16.58 -2.82
C ASN A 5 -4.99 18.00 -2.31
N TYR A 6 -3.74 18.26 -1.92
CA TYR A 6 -3.24 19.57 -1.51
C TYR A 6 -2.39 20.25 -2.60
N GLY A 7 -2.43 19.75 -3.84
CA GLY A 7 -1.65 20.28 -4.96
C GLY A 7 -0.15 19.99 -4.90
N ILE A 8 0.29 19.10 -4.01
CA ILE A 8 1.70 18.75 -3.83
C ILE A 8 2.02 17.50 -4.65
N GLU A 9 2.83 17.65 -5.69
CA GLU A 9 3.37 16.54 -6.47
C GLU A 9 4.61 15.98 -5.77
N LEU A 10 4.51 14.75 -5.26
CA LEU A 10 5.65 14.04 -4.69
C LEU A 10 6.61 13.64 -5.80
N LYS A 11 7.89 14.03 -5.67
CA LYS A 11 8.96 13.70 -6.60
C LYS A 11 10.07 12.97 -5.84
N ASN A 12 10.83 12.15 -6.56
CA ASN A 12 12.03 11.48 -6.05
C ASN A 12 11.76 10.58 -4.82
N ILE A 13 10.68 9.80 -4.85
CA ILE A 13 10.50 8.62 -4.00
C ILE A 13 11.77 7.78 -4.11
N VAL A 14 12.50 7.71 -2.99
CA VAL A 14 13.79 7.04 -2.91
C VAL A 14 13.61 5.55 -2.70
N PHE A 15 12.63 5.17 -1.87
CA PHE A 15 12.44 3.79 -1.46
C PHE A 15 11.01 3.49 -1.00
N ASP A 16 10.53 2.31 -1.36
CA ASP A 16 9.29 1.71 -0.89
C ASP A 16 9.63 0.30 -0.36
N THR A 17 9.41 0.10 0.93
CA THR A 17 9.78 -1.14 1.62
C THR A 17 8.91 -2.33 1.23
N MET A 18 7.66 -2.09 0.81
CA MET A 18 6.76 -3.15 0.36
C MET A 18 7.23 -3.69 -0.99
N VAL A 19 7.51 -2.81 -1.95
CA VAL A 19 8.05 -3.18 -3.27
C VAL A 19 9.41 -3.87 -3.14
N ALA A 20 10.29 -3.33 -2.29
CA ALA A 20 11.57 -3.95 -2.01
C ALA A 20 11.42 -5.37 -1.43
N ALA A 21 10.49 -5.57 -0.49
CA ALA A 21 10.23 -6.89 0.07
C ALA A 21 9.72 -7.87 -0.97
N TRP A 22 8.83 -7.43 -1.87
CA TRP A 22 8.33 -8.25 -2.98
C TRP A 22 9.44 -8.70 -3.93
N LEU A 23 10.37 -7.81 -4.29
CA LEU A 23 11.53 -8.16 -5.11
C LEU A 23 12.51 -9.11 -4.41
N ILE A 24 12.63 -9.02 -3.09
CA ILE A 24 13.52 -9.88 -2.30
C ILE A 24 12.97 -11.31 -2.23
N ASP A 25 11.66 -11.46 -2.04
CA ASP A 25 11.00 -12.76 -1.87
C ASP A 25 9.53 -12.66 -2.29
N SER A 26 9.25 -12.89 -3.57
CA SER A 26 7.90 -12.79 -4.13
C SER A 26 6.94 -13.88 -3.67
N ASN A 27 7.46 -14.93 -3.00
CA ASN A 27 6.68 -16.04 -2.46
C ASN A 27 6.33 -15.84 -0.97
N ALA A 28 6.73 -14.72 -0.35
CA ALA A 28 6.49 -14.46 1.07
C ALA A 28 4.99 -14.31 1.42
N GLY A 29 4.14 -14.02 0.42
CA GLY A 29 2.69 -13.90 0.56
C GLY A 29 2.22 -12.55 1.08
N LEU A 30 2.74 -12.08 2.21
CA LEU A 30 2.33 -10.82 2.86
C LEU A 30 3.48 -9.81 2.88
N TYR A 31 3.16 -8.57 2.49
CA TYR A 31 4.11 -7.45 2.39
C TYR A 31 3.65 -6.19 3.13
N ASN A 32 2.62 -6.29 3.98
CA ASN A 32 2.26 -5.16 4.84
C ASN A 32 3.36 -4.92 5.88
N MET A 33 3.41 -3.70 6.41
CA MET A 33 4.48 -3.27 7.31
C MET A 33 4.57 -4.12 8.58
N ASP A 34 3.43 -4.52 9.15
CA ASP A 34 3.36 -5.29 10.39
C ASP A 34 4.02 -6.66 10.24
N ASP A 35 3.68 -7.39 9.16
CA ASP A 35 4.27 -8.69 8.86
C ASP A 35 5.76 -8.59 8.54
N LEU A 36 6.16 -7.54 7.81
CA LEU A 36 7.57 -7.29 7.50
C LEU A 36 8.37 -6.96 8.76
N ALA A 37 7.83 -6.14 9.66
CA ALA A 37 8.44 -5.80 10.94
C ALA A 37 8.62 -7.06 11.81
N ASN A 38 7.60 -7.90 11.89
CA ASN A 38 7.69 -9.15 12.64
C ASN A 38 8.74 -10.10 12.04
N LYS A 39 8.68 -10.34 10.72
CA LYS A 39 9.59 -11.27 10.02
C LYS A 39 11.04 -10.83 10.13
N TYR A 40 11.34 -9.56 9.80
CA TYR A 40 12.70 -9.07 9.59
C TYR A 40 13.29 -8.32 10.78
N LEU A 41 12.48 -7.67 11.61
CA LEU A 41 12.94 -6.89 12.75
C LEU A 41 12.63 -7.55 14.10
N LYS A 42 11.88 -8.66 14.11
CA LYS A 42 11.38 -9.31 15.34
C LYS A 42 10.63 -8.33 16.23
N TYR A 43 9.86 -7.44 15.59
CA TYR A 43 9.13 -6.37 16.23
C TYR A 43 7.65 -6.50 15.94
N GLU A 44 6.81 -6.40 16.98
CA GLU A 44 5.36 -6.35 16.84
C GLU A 44 4.92 -4.89 16.87
N THR A 45 4.36 -4.43 15.76
CA THR A 45 3.85 -3.07 15.59
C THR A 45 2.49 -2.90 16.25
N VAL A 46 2.16 -1.67 16.61
CA VAL A 46 0.82 -1.31 17.06
C VAL A 46 -0.12 -1.40 15.87
N LYS A 47 -1.21 -2.17 15.99
CA LYS A 47 -2.17 -2.31 14.88
C LYS A 47 -3.10 -1.12 14.83
N PHE A 48 -3.48 -0.73 13.62
CA PHE A 48 -4.43 0.37 13.42
C PHE A 48 -5.75 0.14 14.17
N GLU A 49 -6.26 -1.10 14.19
CA GLU A 49 -7.51 -1.48 14.86
C GLU A 49 -7.44 -1.39 16.40
N ASP A 50 -6.23 -1.49 16.96
CA ASP A 50 -6.01 -1.35 18.41
C ASP A 50 -6.05 0.13 18.84
N VAL A 51 -5.75 1.04 17.92
CA VAL A 51 -5.74 2.48 18.18
C VAL A 51 -7.06 3.14 17.76
N VAL A 52 -7.54 2.86 16.55
CA VAL A 52 -8.75 3.46 15.97
C VAL A 52 -9.89 2.45 16.05
N LYS A 53 -10.91 2.77 16.85
CA LYS A 53 -12.10 1.94 16.95
C LYS A 53 -12.84 1.88 15.62
N LYS A 54 -13.47 0.73 15.36
CA LYS A 54 -14.27 0.53 14.15
C LYS A 54 -15.31 1.64 13.96
N GLY A 55 -15.23 2.35 12.84
CA GLY A 55 -16.15 3.44 12.49
C GLY A 55 -15.69 4.83 12.96
N GLU A 56 -14.60 4.92 13.71
CA GLU A 56 -13.97 6.19 14.08
C GLU A 56 -12.88 6.58 13.07
N LEU A 57 -12.53 7.87 13.06
CA LEU A 57 -11.47 8.40 12.21
C LEU A 57 -10.17 8.51 13.01
N PHE A 58 -9.01 8.36 12.37
CA PHE A 58 -7.71 8.59 13.01
C PHE A 58 -7.59 9.99 13.65
N SER A 59 -8.24 11.00 13.06
CA SER A 59 -8.30 12.36 13.59
C SER A 59 -9.06 12.51 14.91
N SER A 60 -9.84 11.50 15.32
CA SER A 60 -10.59 11.50 16.59
C SER A 60 -9.73 11.14 17.80
N LEU A 61 -8.56 10.54 17.58
CA LEU A 61 -7.63 10.15 18.64
C LEU A 61 -6.98 11.36 19.31
N ASP A 62 -6.51 11.18 20.54
CA ASP A 62 -5.66 12.19 21.18
C ASP A 62 -4.31 12.32 20.46
N LYS A 63 -3.71 13.51 20.54
CA LYS A 63 -2.47 13.82 19.83
C LYS A 63 -1.31 12.89 20.21
N ALA A 64 -1.24 12.42 21.45
CA ALA A 64 -0.15 11.54 21.89
C ALA A 64 -0.30 10.16 21.24
N SER A 65 -1.51 9.63 21.13
CA SER A 65 -1.79 8.37 20.44
C SER A 65 -1.56 8.47 18.94
N GLN A 66 -2.01 9.55 18.28
CA GLN A 66 -1.70 9.80 16.86
C GLN A 66 -0.20 9.85 16.61
N THR A 67 0.52 10.58 17.47
CA THR A 67 1.98 10.76 17.34
C THR A 67 2.71 9.44 17.52
N ARG A 68 2.36 8.66 18.55
CA ARG A 68 3.00 7.35 18.79
C ARG A 68 2.84 6.42 17.61
N TYR A 69 1.62 6.26 17.11
CA TYR A 69 1.32 5.38 15.98
C TYR A 69 2.07 5.83 14.71
N ALA A 70 1.93 7.11 14.31
CA ALA A 70 2.56 7.61 13.10
C ALA A 70 4.10 7.66 13.18
N ALA A 71 4.66 7.89 14.37
CA ALA A 71 6.11 7.85 14.58
C ALA A 71 6.65 6.43 14.50
N GLU A 72 5.93 5.44 15.04
CA GLU A 72 6.29 4.03 14.91
C GLU A 72 6.32 3.60 13.44
N ASP A 73 5.27 3.88 12.67
CA ASP A 73 5.22 3.55 11.23
C ASP A 73 6.44 4.11 10.48
N SER A 74 6.83 5.34 10.81
CA SER A 74 7.99 6.02 10.21
C SER A 74 9.32 5.37 10.63
N ASP A 75 9.49 5.04 11.92
CA ASP A 75 10.70 4.36 12.42
C ASP A 75 10.85 2.96 11.84
N ILE A 76 9.78 2.18 11.86
CA ILE A 76 9.76 0.81 11.34
C ILE A 76 10.05 0.79 9.84
N THR A 77 9.44 1.69 9.06
CA THR A 77 9.74 1.83 7.63
C THR A 77 11.23 2.13 7.39
N LEU A 78 11.83 3.03 8.19
CA LEU A 78 13.26 3.34 8.07
C LEU A 78 14.15 2.14 8.43
N ARG A 79 13.80 1.40 9.48
CA ARG A 79 14.52 0.18 9.88
C ARG A 79 14.43 -0.91 8.81
N LEU A 80 13.26 -1.08 8.20
CA LEU A 80 13.05 -1.99 7.08
C LEU A 80 13.86 -1.58 5.85
N PHE A 81 13.95 -0.27 5.54
CA PHE A 81 14.83 0.23 4.48
C PHE A 81 16.28 -0.22 4.70
N TYR A 82 16.83 -0.02 5.91
CA TYR A 82 18.20 -0.45 6.22
C TYR A 82 18.38 -1.98 6.12
N ALA A 83 17.33 -2.77 6.38
CA ALA A 83 17.38 -4.21 6.20
C ALA A 83 17.29 -4.66 4.73
N PHE A 84 16.53 -3.95 3.89
CA PHE A 84 16.21 -4.36 2.52
C PHE A 84 17.15 -3.80 1.47
N ALA A 85 17.60 -2.55 1.60
CA ALA A 85 18.53 -1.93 0.65
C ALA A 85 19.78 -2.79 0.37
N PRO A 86 20.53 -3.30 1.38
CA PRO A 86 21.69 -4.15 1.11
C PRO A 86 21.32 -5.51 0.49
N ARG A 87 20.11 -6.02 0.76
CA ARG A 87 19.64 -7.30 0.20
C ARG A 87 19.26 -7.19 -1.25
N LEU A 88 18.57 -6.12 -1.65
CA LEU A 88 18.30 -5.83 -3.06
C LEU A 88 19.59 -5.78 -3.87
N LYS A 89 20.63 -5.15 -3.30
CA LYS A 89 21.97 -5.12 -3.89
C LYS A 89 22.58 -6.52 -4.01
N ALA A 90 22.55 -7.30 -2.93
CA ALA A 90 23.08 -8.67 -2.94
C ALA A 90 22.38 -9.59 -3.96
N LEU A 91 21.09 -9.34 -4.24
CA LEU A 91 20.30 -10.09 -5.22
C LEU A 91 20.39 -9.50 -6.65
N ASN A 92 21.18 -8.45 -6.87
CA ASN A 92 21.26 -7.71 -8.14
C ASN A 92 19.91 -7.14 -8.62
N MET A 93 19.00 -6.84 -7.71
CA MET A 93 17.66 -6.31 -8.01
C MET A 93 17.60 -4.78 -8.02
N GLU A 94 18.68 -4.08 -7.68
CA GLU A 94 18.71 -2.61 -7.64
C GLU A 94 18.35 -1.96 -8.98
N SER A 95 18.79 -2.52 -10.11
CA SER A 95 18.47 -1.97 -11.43
C SER A 95 16.97 -2.11 -11.73
N LEU A 96 16.40 -3.29 -11.45
CA LEU A 96 14.97 -3.55 -11.64
C LEU A 96 14.12 -2.63 -10.75
N TYR A 97 14.51 -2.52 -9.48
CA TYR A 97 13.86 -1.63 -8.53
C TYR A 97 13.88 -0.17 -9.00
N ASN A 98 15.05 0.36 -9.33
CA ASN A 98 15.21 1.78 -9.65
C ASN A 98 14.67 2.17 -11.03
N ASN A 99 14.78 1.29 -12.02
CA ASN A 99 14.45 1.62 -13.41
C ASN A 99 13.06 1.15 -13.84
N MET A 100 12.43 0.25 -13.09
CA MET A 100 11.11 -0.30 -13.44
C MET A 100 10.09 -0.12 -12.32
N GLU A 101 10.33 -0.68 -11.14
CA GLU A 101 9.33 -0.71 -10.07
C GLU A 101 9.10 0.68 -9.44
N ASN A 102 10.17 1.41 -9.10
CA ASN A 102 10.05 2.73 -8.50
C ASN A 102 9.42 3.78 -9.45
N PRO A 103 9.75 3.82 -10.77
CA PRO A 103 9.02 4.64 -11.74
C PRO A 103 7.55 4.25 -11.89
N LEU A 104 7.22 2.95 -11.80
CA LEU A 104 5.85 2.45 -11.93
C LEU A 104 4.94 2.99 -10.81
N LEU A 105 5.46 3.22 -9.59
CA LEU A 105 4.69 3.83 -8.49
C LEU A 105 4.06 5.18 -8.89
N TYR A 106 4.78 6.01 -9.65
CA TYR A 106 4.24 7.29 -10.12
C TYR A 106 3.15 7.10 -11.17
N VAL A 107 3.33 6.13 -12.06
CA VAL A 107 2.34 5.82 -13.10
C VAL A 107 1.05 5.32 -12.44
N LEU A 108 1.15 4.38 -11.50
CA LEU A 108 0.01 3.86 -10.74
C LEU A 108 -0.68 4.98 -9.95
N SER A 109 0.07 5.82 -9.23
CA SER A 109 -0.54 6.93 -8.50
C SER A 109 -1.26 7.93 -9.42
N LYS A 110 -0.80 8.12 -10.67
CA LYS A 110 -1.47 8.97 -11.66
C LYS A 110 -2.71 8.29 -12.25
N MET A 111 -2.61 7.01 -12.59
CA MET A 111 -3.75 6.21 -13.08
C MET A 111 -4.88 6.17 -12.05
N GLU A 112 -4.56 5.93 -10.78
CA GLU A 112 -5.54 5.97 -9.68
C GLU A 112 -6.18 7.35 -9.50
N ALA A 113 -5.38 8.41 -9.59
CA ALA A 113 -5.88 9.78 -9.46
C ALA A 113 -6.80 10.18 -10.62
N ASN A 114 -6.51 9.71 -11.84
CA ASN A 114 -7.34 9.94 -13.01
C ASN A 114 -8.67 9.17 -12.94
N GLY A 115 -8.63 7.96 -12.37
CA GLY A 115 -9.78 7.07 -12.31
C GLY A 115 -10.22 6.54 -13.68
N ILE A 116 -11.41 5.95 -13.72
CA ILE A 116 -12.05 5.44 -14.93
C ILE A 116 -13.49 5.95 -15.00
N ILE A 117 -13.98 6.20 -16.22
CA ILE A 117 -15.38 6.58 -16.45
C ILE A 117 -16.21 5.30 -16.55
N LEU A 118 -17.32 5.25 -15.82
CA LEU A 118 -18.23 4.11 -15.79
C LEU A 118 -19.59 4.49 -16.39
N ASP A 119 -20.08 3.67 -17.33
CA ASP A 119 -21.47 3.71 -17.79
C ASP A 119 -22.34 2.89 -16.83
N THR A 120 -22.96 3.60 -15.88
CA THR A 120 -23.81 2.98 -14.85
C THR A 120 -25.12 2.43 -15.41
N VAL A 121 -25.62 2.95 -16.54
CA VAL A 121 -26.85 2.47 -17.18
C VAL A 121 -26.56 1.11 -17.79
N ARG A 122 -25.48 1.01 -18.59
CA ARG A 122 -25.08 -0.24 -19.22
C ARG A 122 -24.73 -1.33 -18.21
N LEU A 123 -24.06 -0.97 -17.11
CA LEU A 123 -23.76 -1.90 -16.02
C LEU A 123 -25.04 -2.45 -15.35
N LYS A 124 -26.07 -1.61 -15.20
CA LYS A 124 -27.36 -2.03 -14.62
C LYS A 124 -28.10 -2.98 -15.56
N GLU A 125 -28.11 -2.71 -16.87
CA GLU A 125 -28.68 -3.61 -17.88
C GLU A 125 -27.98 -4.97 -17.86
N LEU A 126 -26.65 -4.98 -17.85
CA LEU A 126 -25.87 -6.22 -17.80
C LEU A 126 -26.18 -7.03 -16.53
N GLY A 127 -26.33 -6.35 -15.39
CA GLY A 127 -26.72 -7.00 -14.14
C GLY A 127 -28.09 -7.69 -14.22
N LEU A 128 -29.06 -7.11 -14.94
CA LEU A 128 -30.37 -7.74 -15.16
C LEU A 128 -30.28 -8.97 -16.07
N VAL A 129 -29.46 -8.91 -17.12
CA VAL A 129 -29.22 -10.04 -18.03
C VAL A 129 -28.59 -11.22 -17.27
N ILE A 130 -27.51 -10.96 -16.52
CA ILE A 130 -26.82 -11.99 -15.73
C ILE A 130 -27.77 -12.60 -14.69
N LYS A 131 -28.60 -11.77 -14.03
CA LYS A 131 -29.59 -12.27 -13.08
C LYS A 131 -30.59 -13.22 -13.74
N ALA A 132 -31.12 -12.84 -14.90
CA ALA A 132 -32.06 -13.69 -15.64
C ALA A 132 -31.42 -15.02 -16.08
N GLU A 133 -30.15 -15.02 -16.49
CA GLU A 133 -29.40 -16.25 -16.80
C GLU A 133 -29.23 -17.14 -15.58
N CYS A 134 -28.83 -16.58 -14.42
CA CYS A 134 -28.73 -17.34 -13.16
C CYS A 134 -30.08 -17.96 -12.73
N ASP A 135 -31.17 -17.20 -12.86
CA ASP A 135 -32.51 -17.66 -12.49
C ASP A 135 -33.00 -18.79 -13.42
N SER A 136 -32.53 -18.85 -14.67
CA SER A 136 -32.87 -19.91 -15.62
C SER A 136 -32.08 -21.22 -15.45
N LEU A 137 -30.99 -21.18 -14.67
CA LEU A 137 -30.13 -22.33 -14.35
C LEU A 137 -30.41 -22.92 -12.97
N SER A 138 -31.29 -22.28 -12.18
CA SER A 138 -31.73 -22.71 -10.85
C SER A 138 -33.06 -23.45 -10.93
#